data_AF-A0A0N0CFQ2-F1
#
_entry.id   AF-A0A0N0CFQ2-F1
#
_cell.length_a   1.000
_cell.length_b   1.000
_cell.length_c   1.000
_cell.angle_alpha   90.00
_cell.angle_beta   90.00
_cell.angle_gamma   90.00
#
_symmetry.space_group_name_H-M   'P 1'
#
loop_
_entity.id
_entity.type
_entity.pdbx_description
1 polymer ?
#
loop_
_entity_poly.entity_id
_entity_poly.type
_entity_poly.pdbx_seq_one_letter_code
_entity_poly.pdbx_strand_id
1 'polypeptide(L)'
;MVCLGISTMALIMFFSMKNMYTNKKKNLGIVIGSIVLFLSALGLVRDQKSTVDDVLWMKAMIPHHSIAILTSERADIQDPEVKKLAEDIIKAQKKEIEEMKAMIKRLENEK
;
A
#
# COMPACT_ATOMS: atom_id res chain seq x y z
N MET A 1 -1.94 -4.33 3.37
CA MET A 1 -0.77 -5.24 3.49
C MET A 1 -0.38 -5.54 4.93
N VAL A 2 -0.30 -4.56 5.84
CA VAL A 2 0.11 -4.78 7.25
C VAL A 2 -0.66 -5.90 7.96
N CYS A 3 -1.99 -5.95 7.83
CA CYS A 3 -2.81 -6.99 8.46
C CYS A 3 -2.47 -8.41 7.98
N LEU A 4 -2.06 -8.59 6.72
CA LEU A 4 -1.61 -9.89 6.20
C LEU A 4 -0.29 -10.32 6.85
N GLY A 5 0.64 -9.38 7.00
CA GLY A 5 1.92 -9.62 7.69
C GLY A 5 1.73 -9.97 9.16
N ILE A 6 0.92 -9.18 9.88
CA ILE A 6 0.65 -9.40 11.31
C ILE A 6 -0.04 -10.75 11.55
N SER A 7 -1.08 -11.08 10.78
CA SER A 7 -1.79 -12.35 10.92
C SER A 7 -0.90 -13.55 10.62
N THR A 8 -0.07 -13.48 9.59
CA THR A 8 0.88 -14.56 9.25
C THR A 8 1.97 -14.70 10.33
N MET A 9 2.54 -13.58 10.79
CA MET A 9 3.57 -13.57 11.82
C MET A 9 3.05 -14.12 13.16
N ALA A 10 1.82 -13.77 13.54
CA ALA A 10 1.18 -14.28 14.75
C ALA A 10 1.10 -15.82 14.74
N LEU A 11 0.79 -16.43 13.59
CA LEU A 11 0.78 -17.89 13.46
C LEU A 11 2.20 -18.47 13.55
N ILE A 12 3.19 -17.88 12.87
CA ILE A 12 4.58 -18.33 12.92
C ILE A 12 5.11 -18.32 14.36
N MET A 13 4.90 -17.21 15.08
CA MET A 13 5.31 -17.06 16.48
C MET A 13 4.61 -18.08 17.38
N PHE A 14 3.30 -18.26 17.19
CA PHE A 14 2.52 -19.23 17.95
C PHE A 14 3.05 -20.66 17.79
N PHE A 15 3.34 -21.09 16.56
CA PHE A 15 3.86 -22.44 16.31
C PHE A 15 5.31 -22.61 16.79
N SER A 16 6.14 -21.58 16.66
CA SER A 16 7.55 -21.62 17.08
C SER A 16 7.70 -21.63 18.61
N MET A 17 6.79 -20.98 19.33
CA MET A 17 6.84 -20.82 20.80
C MET A 17 5.72 -21.60 21.50
N LYS A 18 5.26 -22.72 20.92
CA LYS A 18 4.08 -23.49 21.39
C LYS A 18 4.11 -23.86 22.88
N ASN A 19 5.31 -24.09 23.43
CA ASN A 19 5.49 -24.53 24.82
C ASN A 19 5.22 -23.40 25.85
N MET A 20 5.24 -22.13 25.42
CA MET A 20 4.93 -20.98 26.30
C MET A 20 3.43 -20.72 26.42
N TYR A 21 2.63 -21.24 25.49
CA TYR A 21 1.20 -20.97 25.40
C TYR A 21 0.38 -22.12 26.01
N THR A 22 0.12 -22.06 27.32
CA THR A 22 -0.52 -23.16 28.07
C THR A 22 -2.05 -23.21 27.98
N ASN A 23 -2.72 -22.08 27.72
CA ASN A 23 -4.18 -22.00 27.70
C ASN A 23 -4.76 -22.30 26.30
N LYS A 24 -5.26 -23.53 26.11
CA LYS A 24 -5.81 -24.01 24.84
C LYS A 24 -6.93 -23.13 24.26
N LYS A 25 -7.79 -22.52 25.08
CA LYS A 25 -8.89 -21.66 24.60
C LYS A 25 -8.37 -20.34 24.02
N LYS A 26 -7.41 -19.70 24.70
CA LYS A 26 -6.78 -18.46 24.22
C LYS A 26 -5.98 -18.71 22.94
N ASN A 27 -5.25 -19.82 22.90
CA ASN A 27 -4.47 -20.24 21.73
C ASN A 27 -5.34 -20.44 20.50
N LEU A 28 -6.48 -21.13 20.67
CA LEU A 28 -7.44 -21.31 19.59
C LEU A 28 -8.00 -19.97 19.10
N GLY A 29 -8.28 -19.03 20.02
CA GLY A 29 -8.69 -17.67 19.67
C GLY A 29 -7.66 -16.93 18.83
N ILE A 30 -6.37 -17.03 19.16
CA ILE A 30 -5.27 -16.42 18.37
C ILE A 30 -5.24 -16.99 16.95
N VAL A 31 -5.32 -18.32 16.82
CA VAL A 31 -5.27 -18.98 15.50
C VAL A 31 -6.47 -18.61 14.64
N ILE A 32 -7.69 -18.75 15.18
CA ILE A 32 -8.92 -18.42 14.44
C ILE A 32 -8.93 -16.94 14.08
N GLY A 33 -8.62 -16.06 15.03
CA GLY A 33 -8.57 -14.63 14.80
C GLY A 33 -7.56 -14.25 13.71
N SER A 34 -6.38 -14.89 13.70
CA SER A 34 -5.36 -14.67 12.68
C SER A 34 -5.81 -15.13 11.30
N ILE A 35 -6.44 -16.30 11.19
CA ILE A 35 -6.97 -16.82 9.91
C ILE A 35 -8.07 -15.92 9.37
N VAL A 36 -9.03 -15.51 10.22
CA VAL A 36 -10.12 -14.62 9.81
C VAL A 36 -9.59 -13.25 9.38
N LEU A 37 -8.65 -12.67 10.13
CA LEU A 37 -8.01 -11.41 9.77
C LEU A 37 -7.25 -11.54 8.45
N PHE A 38 -6.54 -12.64 8.23
CA PHE A 38 -5.80 -12.90 7.00
C PHE A 38 -6.74 -12.99 5.79
N LEU A 39 -7.76 -13.86 5.86
CA LEU A 39 -8.69 -14.09 4.74
C LEU A 39 -9.50 -12.84 4.41
N SER A 40 -9.96 -12.10 5.41
CA SER A 40 -10.69 -10.85 5.20
C SER A 40 -9.79 -9.78 4.57
N ALA A 41 -8.58 -9.55 5.11
CA ALA A 41 -7.63 -8.61 4.54
C ALA A 41 -7.20 -9.01 3.12
N LEU A 42 -7.07 -10.32 2.83
CA LEU A 42 -6.74 -10.83 1.51
C LEU A 42 -7.89 -10.61 0.52
N GLY A 43 -9.13 -10.86 0.96
CA GLY A 43 -10.32 -10.59 0.15
C GLY A 43 -10.41 -9.11 -0.22
N LEU A 44 -10.30 -8.22 0.77
CA LEU A 44 -10.39 -6.77 0.57
C LEU A 44 -9.27 -6.21 -0.32
N VAL A 45 -8.03 -6.67 -0.16
CA VAL A 45 -6.93 -6.21 -1.02
C VAL A 45 -7.07 -6.71 -2.46
N ARG A 46 -7.76 -7.84 -2.67
CA ARG A 46 -8.05 -8.38 -4.01
C ARG A 46 -9.25 -7.67 -4.65
N ASP A 47 -10.22 -7.21 -3.86
CA ASP A 47 -11.39 -6.48 -4.34
C ASP A 47 -11.17 -4.96 -4.39
N GLN A 48 -10.22 -4.54 -5.22
CA GLN A 48 -9.98 -3.11 -5.46
C GLN A 48 -11.07 -2.50 -6.33
N LYS A 49 -11.67 -3.29 -7.24
CA LYS A 49 -12.69 -2.83 -8.19
C LYS A 49 -13.92 -2.25 -7.49
N SER A 50 -14.38 -2.88 -6.40
CA SER A 50 -15.61 -2.47 -5.74
C SER A 50 -15.41 -1.39 -4.67
N THR A 51 -14.16 -1.12 -4.29
CA THR A 51 -13.82 -0.27 -3.14
C THR A 51 -13.03 0.99 -3.51
N VAL A 52 -12.45 1.05 -4.70
CA VAL A 52 -11.63 2.16 -5.18
C VAL A 52 -12.28 2.81 -6.40
N ASP A 53 -12.80 4.02 -6.22
CA ASP A 53 -13.33 4.85 -7.30
C ASP A 53 -12.26 5.77 -7.90
N ASP A 54 -12.62 6.49 -8.98
CA ASP A 54 -11.69 7.38 -9.71
C ASP A 54 -11.03 8.42 -8.80
N VAL A 55 -11.80 9.03 -7.90
CA VAL A 55 -11.31 10.09 -7.01
C VAL A 55 -10.38 9.51 -5.96
N LEU A 56 -10.75 8.38 -5.34
CA LEU A 56 -9.92 7.71 -4.34
C LEU A 56 -8.61 7.21 -4.96
N TRP A 57 -8.66 6.68 -6.18
CA TRP A 57 -7.48 6.26 -6.93
C TRP A 57 -6.53 7.44 -7.16
N MET A 58 -7.02 8.57 -7.69
CA MET A 58 -6.19 9.74 -7.95
C MET A 58 -5.61 10.35 -6.66
N LYS A 59 -6.41 10.42 -5.59
CA LYS A 59 -5.94 10.89 -4.27
C LYS A 59 -4.83 10.01 -3.69
N ALA A 60 -4.85 8.71 -3.97
CA ALA A 60 -3.79 7.78 -3.56
C ALA A 60 -2.56 7.85 -4.49
N MET A 61 -2.73 8.15 -5.77
CA MET A 61 -1.62 8.24 -6.74
C MET A 61 -0.81 9.53 -6.60
N ILE A 62 -1.42 10.66 -6.23
CA ILE A 62 -0.67 11.92 -5.98
C ILE A 62 0.51 11.73 -4.99
N PRO A 63 0.33 11.17 -3.79
CA PRO A 63 1.44 10.95 -2.87
C PRO A 63 2.40 9.85 -3.36
N HIS A 64 1.92 8.81 -4.04
CA HIS A 64 2.78 7.80 -4.66
C HIS A 64 3.77 8.44 -5.66
N HIS A 65 3.25 9.27 -6.56
CA HIS A 65 4.03 10.05 -7.52
C HIS A 65 4.99 11.02 -6.83
N SER A 66 4.54 11.68 -5.76
CA SER A 66 5.36 12.61 -4.99
C SER A 66 6.58 11.93 -4.36
N ILE A 67 6.46 10.67 -3.92
CA ILE A 67 7.58 9.89 -3.40
C ILE A 67 8.58 9.58 -4.51
N ALA A 68 8.11 9.25 -5.73
CA ALA A 68 8.99 8.99 -6.87
C ALA A 68 9.80 10.25 -7.25
N ILE A 69 9.15 11.42 -7.28
CA ILE A 69 9.82 12.72 -7.47
C ILE A 69 10.86 12.95 -6.37
N LEU A 70 10.46 12.82 -5.10
CA LEU A 70 11.34 13.06 -3.96
C LEU A 70 12.58 12.15 -3.96
N THR A 71 12.39 10.89 -4.31
CA THR A 71 13.47 9.90 -4.39
C THR A 71 14.42 10.24 -5.53
N SER A 72 13.87 10.59 -6.69
CA SER A 72 14.65 10.98 -7.88
C SER A 72 15.44 12.28 -7.65
N GLU A 73 14.88 13.25 -6.92
CA GLU A 73 15.54 14.52 -6.59
C GLU A 73 16.66 14.37 -5.52
N ARG A 74 16.61 13.31 -4.69
CA ARG A 74 17.54 13.10 -3.58
C ARG A 74 18.58 12.01 -3.82
N ALA A 75 18.38 11.18 -4.83
CA ALA A 75 19.30 10.09 -5.14
C ALA A 75 20.63 10.63 -5.68
N ASP A 76 21.73 10.06 -5.22
CA ASP A 76 23.08 10.38 -5.71
C ASP A 76 23.40 9.59 -6.99
N ILE A 77 22.77 9.99 -8.10
CA ILE A 77 22.86 9.29 -9.39
C ILE A 77 24.04 9.83 -10.19
N GLN A 78 25.03 8.96 -10.44
CA GLN A 78 26.26 9.30 -11.16
C GLN A 78 26.22 8.98 -12.65
N ASP A 79 25.50 7.91 -13.02
CA ASP A 79 25.39 7.48 -14.41
C ASP A 79 24.53 8.48 -15.24
N PRO A 80 25.03 8.99 -16.39
CA PRO A 80 24.29 9.98 -17.19
C PRO A 80 22.96 9.48 -17.75
N GLU A 81 22.87 8.20 -18.12
CA GLU A 81 21.63 7.62 -18.65
C GLU A 81 20.58 7.49 -17.54
N VAL A 82 21.00 7.04 -16.36
CA VAL A 82 20.12 6.94 -15.18
C VAL A 82 19.69 8.33 -14.69
N LYS A 83 20.56 9.34 -14.76
CA LYS A 83 20.21 10.72 -14.39
C LYS A 83 19.14 11.29 -15.30
N LYS A 84 19.28 11.07 -16.62
CA LYS A 84 18.28 11.46 -17.60
C LYS A 84 16.93 10.77 -17.33
N LEU A 85 16.95 9.48 -17.03
CA LEU A 85 15.75 8.73 -16.65
C LEU A 85 15.07 9.34 -15.41
N ALA A 86 15.83 9.72 -14.38
CA ALA A 86 15.29 10.35 -13.17
C ALA A 86 14.65 11.71 -13.47
N GLU A 87 15.27 12.54 -14.32
CA GLU A 87 14.73 13.83 -14.77
C GLU A 87 13.42 13.65 -15.56
N ASP A 88 13.38 12.65 -16.45
CA ASP A 88 12.19 12.30 -17.24
C ASP A 88 11.03 11.81 -16.34
N ILE A 89 11.33 10.97 -15.34
CA ILE A 89 10.37 10.54 -14.32
C ILE A 89 9.82 11.76 -13.56
N ILE A 90 10.67 12.65 -13.07
CA ILE A 90 10.23 13.86 -12.33
C ILE A 90 9.26 14.68 -13.19
N LYS A 91 9.60 14.92 -14.46
CA LYS A 91 8.78 15.71 -15.38
C LYS A 91 7.43 15.06 -15.64
N ALA A 92 7.40 13.76 -15.93
CA ALA A 92 6.17 13.01 -16.18
C ALA A 92 5.26 13.01 -14.94
N GLN A 93 5.81 12.68 -13.77
CA GLN A 93 5.07 12.55 -12.52
C GLN A 93 4.50 13.89 -12.06
N LYS A 94 5.22 15.02 -12.23
CA LYS A 94 4.71 16.37 -11.95
C LYS A 94 3.51 16.71 -12.84
N LYS A 95 3.59 16.38 -14.14
CA LYS A 95 2.48 16.60 -15.08
C LYS A 95 1.24 15.77 -14.69
N GLU A 96 1.43 14.49 -14.39
CA GLU A 96 0.35 13.58 -13.99
C GLU A 96 -0.33 14.01 -12.69
N ILE A 97 0.43 14.55 -11.71
CA ILE A 97 -0.13 15.13 -10.48
C ILE A 97 -1.10 16.28 -10.79
N GLU A 98 -0.72 17.19 -11.69
CA GLU A 98 -1.58 18.33 -12.05
C GLU A 98 -2.83 17.89 -12.82
N GLU A 99 -2.72 16.90 -13.71
CA GLU A 99 -3.86 16.28 -14.39
C GLU A 99 -4.82 15.64 -13.38
N MET A 100 -4.31 14.86 -12.42
CA MET A 100 -5.12 14.25 -11.36
C MET A 100 -5.81 15.29 -10.49
N LYS A 101 -5.13 16.35 -10.08
CA LYS A 101 -5.75 17.44 -9.29
C LYS A 101 -6.89 18.12 -10.06
N ALA A 102 -6.69 18.38 -11.35
CA ALA A 102 -7.72 18.98 -12.20
C ALA A 102 -8.95 18.05 -12.34
N MET A 103 -8.72 16.75 -12.56
CA MET A 103 -9.79 15.75 -12.64
C MET A 103 -10.54 15.56 -11.32
N ILE A 104 -9.84 15.52 -10.18
CA ILE A 104 -10.47 15.48 -8.85
C ILE A 104 -11.41 16.68 -8.68
N LYS A 105 -10.90 17.90 -8.93
CA LYS A 105 -11.70 19.12 -8.80
C LYS A 105 -12.95 19.09 -9.70
N ARG A 106 -12.81 18.62 -10.93
CA ARG A 106 -13.94 18.47 -11.86
C ARG A 106 -14.98 17.49 -11.33
N LEU A 107 -14.57 16.29 -10.94
CA LEU A 107 -15.47 15.24 -10.45
C LEU A 107 -16.13 15.57 -9.10
N GLU A 108 -15.46 16.34 -8.24
CA GLU A 108 -16.03 16.80 -6.97
C GLU A 108 -17.05 17.93 -7.15
N ASN A 109 -16.90 18.78 -8.19
CA ASN A 109 -17.85 19.85 -8.51
C ASN A 109 -19.07 19.37 -9.32
N GLU A 110 -18.99 18.21 -9.96
CA GLU A 110 -20.08 17.58 -10.71
C GLU A 110 -21.02 16.75 -9.80
N LYS A 111 -20.68 16.60 -8.51
CA LYS A 111 -21.48 15.93 -7.48
C LYS A 111 -22.36 16.91 -6.73
#